data_AF-A0A101FFF7-F1
#
_entry.id   AF-A0A101FFF7-F1
#
_cell.length_a   1.000
_cell.length_b   1.000
_cell.length_c   1.000
_cell.angle_alpha   90.00
_cell.angle_beta   90.00
_cell.angle_gamma   90.00
#
_symmetry.space_group_name_H-M   'P 1'
#
loop_
_entity.id
_entity.type
_entity.pdbx_description
1 polymer ?
#
loop_
_entity_poly.entity_id
_entity_poly.type
_entity_poly.pdbx_seq_one_letter_code
_entity_poly.pdbx_strand_id
1 'polypeptide(L)'
;MPKVIVDPVTRIEGHLKIEVEVEGGKVTEAKSSGTLFRGVELILRGHDPRDAQEIVQRICGVCPIGHATAATLALDDAFGIKPPGNGRIIRNLILGANYIQSHILHFYHLAALDYVKAPDNILPLAPRYEGDYRLPEAVNSAAVNHYLQALEMRKKAHEMLAIFGGRAPGQRAIVPGGVTETVDAQKIINFKFRLAELTSFIENVYVPDVLAIAEVYQDWLEIGKGCGNMLAYGAFPVDDDGELFFKRGRYTEGVDGEVDPDKITEDVKYSWYEDDTGGKKPTESVITPAPKKEGAYSWMKAPRYDGKVHEVGPLARMWVAGDPEIRGLGEKAFSVMGRHAARALECKKLAHAMAGWLEQLQPGEPTCTPHEVPREAEGVGLTEAARGALGHWIKIKGGRIEKYNAVVPTTWNGGPRDEKGQPG
;
A
#
# COMPACT_ATOMS: atom_id res chain seq x y z
N MET A 1 28.97 0.46 -21.03
CA MET A 1 28.61 -0.40 -19.88
C MET A 1 27.54 -1.38 -20.34
N PRO A 2 27.58 -2.68 -19.97
CA PRO A 2 26.47 -3.58 -20.25
C PRO A 2 25.20 -3.03 -19.59
N LYS A 3 24.14 -2.94 -20.38
CA LYS A 3 22.81 -2.50 -19.95
C LYS A 3 21.92 -3.71 -19.85
N VAL A 4 21.30 -3.92 -18.68
CA VAL A 4 20.31 -4.97 -18.48
C VAL A 4 18.94 -4.32 -18.43
N ILE A 5 18.00 -4.87 -19.18
CA ILE A 5 16.61 -4.39 -19.24
C ILE A 5 15.70 -5.54 -18.82
N VAL A 6 14.86 -5.29 -17.82
CA VAL A 6 13.84 -6.22 -17.37
C VAL A 6 12.48 -5.60 -17.71
N ASP A 7 11.91 -6.08 -18.84
CA ASP A 7 10.59 -5.68 -19.32
C ASP A 7 9.93 -6.90 -20.02
N PRO A 8 8.86 -7.48 -19.46
CA PRO A 8 8.15 -7.03 -18.26
C PRO A 8 8.87 -7.42 -16.96
N VAL A 9 8.76 -6.59 -15.92
CA VAL A 9 8.89 -7.07 -14.54
C VAL A 9 7.64 -7.88 -14.21
N THR A 10 7.81 -9.17 -13.92
CA THR A 10 6.70 -10.08 -13.59
C THR A 10 6.49 -10.21 -12.08
N ARG A 11 5.43 -10.90 -11.65
CA ARG A 11 5.06 -11.07 -10.22
C ARG A 11 4.88 -9.74 -9.48
N ILE A 12 4.41 -8.73 -10.19
CA ILE A 12 3.95 -7.45 -9.64
C ILE A 12 2.53 -7.16 -10.14
N GLU A 13 1.91 -6.10 -9.62
CA GLU A 13 0.69 -5.55 -10.22
C GLU A 13 1.07 -4.46 -11.22
N GLY A 14 0.40 -4.44 -12.38
CA GLY A 14 0.60 -3.43 -13.41
C GLY A 14 1.79 -3.71 -14.34
N HIS A 15 2.36 -2.63 -14.88
CA HIS A 15 3.44 -2.67 -15.87
C HIS A 15 4.61 -1.80 -15.43
N LEU A 16 5.77 -2.43 -15.29
CA LEU A 16 7.01 -1.80 -14.87
C LEU A 16 8.15 -2.30 -15.76
N LYS A 17 9.02 -1.37 -16.14
CA LYS A 17 10.31 -1.63 -16.77
C LYS A 17 11.42 -1.14 -15.86
N ILE A 18 12.41 -1.99 -15.64
CA ILE A 18 13.65 -1.63 -14.93
C ILE A 18 14.82 -1.69 -15.92
N GLU A 19 15.59 -0.61 -15.98
CA GLU A 19 16.83 -0.55 -16.75
C GLU A 19 17.99 -0.29 -15.79
N VAL A 20 19.05 -1.10 -15.86
CA VAL A 20 20.24 -0.93 -15.04
C VAL A 20 21.51 -0.94 -15.87
N GLU A 21 22.50 -0.18 -15.42
CA GLU A 21 23.87 -0.25 -15.91
C GLU A 21 24.72 -1.02 -14.90
N VAL A 22 25.56 -1.92 -15.39
CA VAL A 22 26.35 -2.84 -14.56
C VAL A 22 27.84 -2.65 -14.84
N GLU A 23 28.62 -2.41 -13.79
CA GLU A 23 30.08 -2.34 -13.84
C GLU A 23 30.70 -3.21 -12.75
N GLY A 24 31.64 -4.08 -13.13
CA GLY A 24 32.31 -4.98 -12.17
C GLY A 24 31.34 -5.89 -11.39
N GLY A 25 30.21 -6.26 -11.99
CA GLY A 25 29.16 -7.05 -11.34
C GLY A 25 28.27 -6.28 -10.36
N LYS A 26 28.39 -4.94 -10.30
CA LYS A 26 27.57 -4.07 -9.44
C LYS A 26 26.70 -3.15 -10.29
N VAL A 27 25.47 -2.92 -9.84
CA VAL A 27 24.59 -1.92 -10.44
C VAL A 27 25.10 -0.52 -10.08
N THR A 28 25.35 0.32 -11.09
CA THR A 28 25.84 1.71 -10.92
C THR A 28 24.76 2.76 -11.20
N GLU A 29 23.80 2.43 -12.05
CA GLU A 29 22.67 3.28 -12.43
C GLU A 29 21.41 2.40 -12.52
N ALA A 30 20.26 2.91 -12.04
CA ALA A 30 18.98 2.23 -12.16
C ALA A 30 17.87 3.22 -12.55
N LYS A 31 16.99 2.81 -13.47
CA LYS A 31 15.80 3.57 -13.88
C LYS A 31 14.54 2.74 -13.71
N SER A 32 13.61 3.26 -12.92
CA SER A 32 12.28 2.69 -12.70
C SER A 32 11.24 3.41 -13.58
N SER A 33 10.62 2.66 -14.49
CA SER A 33 9.68 3.22 -15.49
C SER A 33 8.32 2.57 -15.35
N GLY A 34 7.32 3.32 -14.89
CA GLY A 34 5.92 2.88 -14.94
C GLY A 34 5.42 3.02 -16.36
N THR A 35 4.98 1.93 -16.99
CA THR A 35 4.68 1.89 -18.43
C THR A 35 3.18 1.90 -18.74
N LEU A 36 2.33 2.13 -17.74
CA LEU A 36 0.87 2.25 -17.88
C LEU A 36 0.36 3.58 -17.30
N PHE A 37 -0.59 4.21 -18.01
CA PHE A 37 -1.41 5.32 -17.52
C PHE A 37 -2.88 5.09 -17.88
N ARG A 38 -3.79 5.43 -16.95
CA ARG A 38 -5.25 5.37 -17.16
C ARG A 38 -5.98 6.67 -16.85
N GLY A 39 -5.35 7.60 -16.12
CA GLY A 39 -5.91 8.93 -15.86
C GLY A 39 -7.17 8.98 -15.00
N VAL A 40 -7.25 8.19 -13.92
CA VAL A 40 -8.43 8.20 -13.01
C VAL A 40 -8.72 9.60 -12.45
N GLU A 41 -7.69 10.38 -12.17
CA GLU A 41 -7.79 11.77 -11.74
C GLU A 41 -8.49 12.68 -12.78
N LEU A 42 -8.34 12.37 -14.07
CA LEU A 42 -9.05 13.05 -15.17
C LEU A 42 -10.48 12.55 -15.30
N ILE A 43 -10.67 11.23 -15.18
CA ILE A 43 -11.99 10.58 -15.25
C ILE A 43 -12.92 11.18 -14.20
N LEU A 44 -12.44 11.42 -12.97
CA LEU A 44 -13.27 11.92 -11.87
C LEU A 44 -13.79 13.35 -12.07
N ARG A 45 -13.20 14.16 -12.96
CA ARG A 45 -13.66 15.54 -13.18
C ARG A 45 -15.13 15.55 -13.61
N GLY A 46 -15.93 16.43 -13.00
CA GLY A 46 -17.35 16.59 -13.27
C GLY A 46 -18.26 15.51 -12.66
N HIS A 47 -17.73 14.48 -12.00
CA HIS A 47 -18.55 13.45 -11.34
C HIS A 47 -19.19 13.97 -10.04
N ASP A 48 -20.20 13.26 -9.55
CA ASP A 48 -20.68 13.44 -8.17
C ASP A 48 -19.54 13.03 -7.20
N PRO A 49 -19.20 13.85 -6.19
CA PRO A 49 -18.16 13.53 -5.22
C PRO A 49 -18.32 12.16 -4.56
N ARG A 50 -19.56 11.69 -4.35
CA ARG A 50 -19.83 10.40 -3.69
C ARG A 50 -19.45 9.19 -4.55
N ASP A 51 -19.33 9.36 -5.87
CA ASP A 51 -18.88 8.31 -6.78
C ASP A 51 -17.37 8.07 -6.67
N ALA A 52 -16.60 9.03 -6.13
CA ALA A 52 -15.15 8.96 -6.11
C ALA A 52 -14.65 7.70 -5.40
N GLN A 53 -15.17 7.38 -4.22
CA GLN A 53 -14.76 6.20 -3.45
C GLN A 53 -15.00 4.89 -4.21
N GLU A 54 -15.98 4.83 -5.12
CA GLU A 54 -16.20 3.65 -5.95
C GLU A 54 -15.25 3.60 -7.14
N ILE A 55 -15.08 4.73 -7.84
CA ILE A 55 -14.29 4.79 -9.06
C ILE A 55 -12.81 4.54 -8.73
N VAL A 56 -12.28 5.15 -7.67
CA VAL A 56 -10.83 5.03 -7.35
C VAL A 56 -10.40 3.63 -6.94
N GLN A 57 -11.31 2.77 -6.49
CA GLN A 57 -10.98 1.37 -6.22
C GLN A 57 -10.48 0.65 -7.47
N ARG A 58 -10.84 1.14 -8.66
CA ARG A 58 -10.37 0.59 -9.94
C ARG A 58 -8.96 1.03 -10.26
N ILE A 59 -8.32 1.91 -9.48
CA ILE A 59 -6.89 2.21 -9.59
C ILE A 59 -6.07 0.94 -9.35
N CYS A 60 -6.43 0.04 -8.44
CA CYS A 60 -5.65 -1.18 -8.24
C CYS A 60 -6.54 -2.32 -7.78
N GLY A 61 -6.44 -3.47 -8.46
CA GLY A 61 -7.17 -4.70 -8.05
C GLY A 61 -6.58 -5.40 -6.83
N VAL A 62 -5.36 -5.06 -6.42
CA VAL A 62 -4.67 -5.66 -5.26
C VAL A 62 -4.88 -4.86 -3.97
N CYS A 63 -4.78 -3.53 -4.03
CA CYS A 63 -5.05 -2.63 -2.89
C CYS A 63 -6.24 -1.68 -3.13
N PRO A 64 -7.41 -2.18 -3.61
CA PRO A 64 -8.54 -1.32 -3.92
C PRO A 64 -9.07 -0.60 -2.68
N ILE A 65 -9.00 -1.25 -1.52
CA ILE A 65 -9.60 -0.75 -0.28
C ILE A 65 -8.83 0.45 0.27
N GLY A 66 -7.51 0.48 0.12
CA GLY A 66 -6.73 1.67 0.47
C GLY A 66 -7.23 2.91 -0.28
N HIS A 67 -7.54 2.78 -1.57
CA HIS A 67 -8.12 3.88 -2.35
C HIS A 67 -9.53 4.26 -1.91
N ALA A 68 -10.39 3.28 -1.60
CA ALA A 68 -11.71 3.58 -1.04
C ALA A 68 -11.58 4.36 0.28
N THR A 69 -10.73 3.90 1.20
CA THR A 69 -10.48 4.56 2.47
C THR A 69 -9.94 5.97 2.28
N ALA A 70 -8.91 6.16 1.45
CA ALA A 70 -8.34 7.48 1.19
C ALA A 70 -9.37 8.43 0.57
N ALA A 71 -10.12 7.99 -0.45
CA ALA A 71 -11.17 8.80 -1.06
C ALA A 71 -12.26 9.17 -0.05
N THR A 72 -12.70 8.23 0.76
CA THR A 72 -13.75 8.48 1.74
C THR A 72 -13.29 9.39 2.86
N LEU A 73 -12.04 9.29 3.33
CA LEU A 73 -11.49 10.26 4.28
C LEU A 73 -11.43 11.67 3.68
N ALA A 74 -11.06 11.79 2.40
CA ALA A 74 -11.07 13.08 1.70
C ALA A 74 -12.50 13.65 1.55
N LEU A 75 -13.49 12.78 1.36
CA LEU A 75 -14.90 13.18 1.29
C LEU A 75 -15.45 13.55 2.67
N ASP A 76 -15.10 12.80 3.73
CA ASP A 76 -15.49 13.12 5.10
C ASP A 76 -14.95 14.49 5.53
N ASP A 77 -13.69 14.77 5.19
CA ASP A 77 -13.04 16.07 5.40
C ASP A 77 -13.73 17.20 4.62
N ALA A 78 -13.95 16.99 3.31
CA ALA A 78 -14.66 17.97 2.47
C ALA A 78 -16.11 18.23 2.91
N PHE A 79 -16.79 17.21 3.45
CA PHE A 79 -18.19 17.33 3.88
C PHE A 79 -18.30 17.83 5.32
N GLY A 80 -17.19 17.87 6.07
CA GLY A 80 -17.18 18.26 7.49
C GLY A 80 -17.89 17.25 8.39
N ILE A 81 -17.81 15.95 8.07
CA ILE A 81 -18.52 14.88 8.77
C ILE A 81 -17.57 13.85 9.38
N LYS A 82 -18.03 13.18 10.44
CA LYS A 82 -17.33 12.04 11.05
C LYS A 82 -18.24 10.81 11.06
N PRO A 83 -17.67 9.59 10.86
CA PRO A 83 -18.45 8.38 10.99
C PRO A 83 -18.79 8.05 12.44
N PRO A 84 -19.92 7.38 12.72
CA PRO A 84 -20.19 6.82 14.04
C PRO A 84 -19.17 5.71 14.38
N GLY A 85 -19.09 5.33 15.67
CA GLY A 85 -18.15 4.32 16.16
C GLY A 85 -18.18 3.00 15.37
N ASN A 86 -19.36 2.42 15.14
CA ASN A 86 -19.47 1.21 14.30
C ASN A 86 -18.98 1.46 12.87
N GLY A 87 -19.31 2.61 12.27
CA GLY A 87 -18.86 2.98 10.93
C GLY A 87 -17.33 3.03 10.83
N ARG A 88 -16.68 3.65 11.80
CA ARG A 88 -15.21 3.71 11.93
C ARG A 88 -14.60 2.32 12.09
N ILE A 89 -15.13 1.52 13.01
CA ILE A 89 -14.63 0.15 13.26
C ILE A 89 -14.79 -0.73 12.01
N ILE A 90 -15.94 -0.70 11.35
CA ILE A 90 -16.17 -1.51 10.15
C ILE A 90 -15.22 -1.11 9.02
N ARG A 91 -14.95 0.19 8.82
CA ARG A 91 -13.93 0.64 7.85
C ARG A 91 -12.55 0.04 8.18
N ASN A 92 -12.16 0.01 9.46
CA ASN A 92 -10.92 -0.62 9.90
C ASN A 92 -10.89 -2.12 9.60
N LEU A 93 -11.99 -2.83 9.86
CA LEU A 93 -12.09 -4.28 9.60
C LEU A 93 -12.00 -4.61 8.10
N ILE A 94 -12.66 -3.81 7.24
CA ILE A 94 -12.61 -3.98 5.78
C ILE A 94 -11.18 -3.70 5.26
N LEU A 95 -10.55 -2.60 5.71
CA LEU A 95 -9.17 -2.28 5.34
C LEU A 95 -8.19 -3.35 5.84
N GLY A 96 -8.34 -3.80 7.09
CA GLY A 96 -7.47 -4.78 7.71
C GLY A 96 -7.53 -6.15 7.02
N ALA A 97 -8.73 -6.55 6.57
CA ALA A 97 -8.90 -7.76 5.76
C ALA A 97 -8.15 -7.67 4.42
N ASN A 98 -8.14 -6.49 3.77
CA ASN A 98 -7.35 -6.28 2.55
C ASN A 98 -5.84 -6.28 2.82
N TYR A 99 -5.38 -5.77 3.97
CA TYR A 99 -3.98 -5.87 4.39
C TYR A 99 -3.53 -7.32 4.54
N ILE A 100 -4.25 -8.12 5.35
CA ILE A 100 -3.95 -9.54 5.54
C ILE A 100 -3.90 -10.26 4.20
N GLN A 101 -4.92 -10.05 3.35
CA GLN A 101 -4.96 -10.64 2.03
C GLN A 101 -3.75 -10.21 1.17
N SER A 102 -3.42 -8.92 1.17
CA SER A 102 -2.34 -8.36 0.35
C SER A 102 -0.97 -8.84 0.81
N HIS A 103 -0.73 -8.99 2.11
CA HIS A 103 0.55 -9.46 2.64
C HIS A 103 0.77 -10.94 2.35
N ILE A 104 -0.26 -11.78 2.54
CA ILE A 104 -0.23 -13.20 2.16
C ILE A 104 0.00 -13.35 0.65
N LEU A 105 -0.73 -12.59 -0.18
CA LEU A 105 -0.52 -12.60 -1.63
C LEU A 105 0.92 -12.20 -1.98
N HIS A 106 1.40 -11.09 -1.42
CA HIS A 106 2.73 -10.56 -1.72
C HIS A 106 3.83 -11.56 -1.41
N PHE A 107 3.85 -12.11 -0.18
CA PHE A 107 4.94 -12.99 0.19
C PHE A 107 4.91 -14.27 -0.66
N TYR A 108 3.83 -15.04 -0.63
CA TYR A 108 3.82 -16.34 -1.26
C TYR A 108 3.81 -16.26 -2.79
N HIS A 109 2.91 -15.47 -3.37
CA HIS A 109 2.63 -15.55 -4.81
C HIS A 109 3.42 -14.55 -5.64
N LEU A 110 4.01 -13.54 -5.00
CA LEU A 110 4.81 -12.53 -5.70
C LEU A 110 6.31 -12.70 -5.42
N ALA A 111 6.71 -12.81 -4.15
CA ALA A 111 8.12 -12.75 -3.76
C ALA A 111 8.78 -14.11 -3.44
N ALA A 112 8.05 -15.10 -2.90
CA ALA A 112 8.67 -16.29 -2.33
C ALA A 112 9.51 -17.08 -3.35
N LEU A 113 9.10 -17.10 -4.62
CA LEU A 113 9.82 -17.79 -5.71
C LEU A 113 11.16 -17.16 -6.10
N ASP A 114 11.50 -15.99 -5.53
CA ASP A 114 12.86 -15.43 -5.60
C ASP A 114 13.85 -16.20 -4.70
N TYR A 115 13.33 -16.89 -3.68
CA TYR A 115 14.13 -17.58 -2.65
C TYR A 115 13.89 -19.09 -2.60
N VAL A 116 12.66 -19.50 -2.96
CA VAL A 116 12.16 -20.87 -2.87
C VAL A 116 12.29 -21.56 -4.21
N LYS A 117 13.05 -22.65 -4.22
CA LYS A 117 13.21 -23.51 -5.39
C LYS A 117 12.02 -24.45 -5.52
N ALA A 118 10.98 -24.00 -6.23
CA ALA A 118 9.88 -24.85 -6.69
C ALA A 118 10.32 -25.99 -7.65
N PRO A 119 9.50 -27.03 -7.89
CA PRO A 119 9.79 -28.05 -8.91
C PRO A 119 9.79 -27.50 -10.35
N ASP A 120 10.73 -27.96 -11.19
CA ASP A 120 10.91 -27.48 -12.58
C ASP A 120 9.91 -28.08 -13.59
N ASN A 121 9.04 -28.99 -13.15
CA ASN A 121 8.09 -29.72 -14.00
C ASN A 121 6.62 -29.34 -13.75
N ILE A 122 6.36 -28.26 -13.00
CA ILE A 122 5.00 -27.83 -12.62
C ILE A 122 4.75 -26.42 -13.16
N LEU A 123 3.79 -26.28 -14.08
CA LEU A 123 3.25 -24.98 -14.46
C LEU A 123 2.31 -24.46 -13.36
N PRO A 124 2.28 -23.15 -13.04
CA PRO A 124 3.02 -22.04 -13.65
C PRO A 124 4.38 -21.74 -12.97
N LEU A 125 4.92 -22.68 -12.18
CA LEU A 125 6.19 -22.50 -11.45
C LEU A 125 7.43 -22.66 -12.35
N ALA A 126 7.24 -23.16 -13.58
CA ALA A 126 8.24 -23.31 -14.62
C ALA A 126 7.74 -22.77 -15.98
N PRO A 127 8.63 -22.43 -16.94
CA PRO A 127 10.06 -22.24 -16.74
C PRO A 127 10.35 -21.03 -15.86
N ARG A 128 11.48 -21.04 -15.15
CA ARG A 128 11.96 -19.93 -14.32
C ARG A 128 13.38 -19.54 -14.71
N TYR A 129 13.80 -18.35 -14.28
CA TYR A 129 15.19 -17.95 -14.37
C TYR A 129 16.04 -18.77 -13.39
N GLU A 130 17.29 -19.05 -13.77
CA GLU A 130 18.31 -19.48 -12.81
C GLU A 130 18.47 -18.39 -11.74
N GLY A 131 18.57 -18.82 -10.49
CA GLY A 131 18.55 -17.94 -9.33
C GLY A 131 19.42 -18.49 -8.20
N ASP A 132 19.67 -17.64 -7.22
CA ASP A 132 20.44 -17.97 -6.04
C ASP A 132 19.55 -18.71 -5.02
N TYR A 133 19.38 -20.02 -5.22
CA TYR A 133 18.52 -20.86 -4.39
C TYR A 133 19.31 -21.62 -3.33
N ARG A 134 19.24 -21.16 -2.08
CA ARG A 134 20.08 -21.64 -0.98
C ARG A 134 19.36 -22.51 0.06
N LEU A 135 18.03 -22.53 0.03
CA LEU A 135 17.23 -23.26 1.01
C LEU A 135 17.44 -24.78 0.88
N PRO A 136 17.49 -25.53 2.00
CA PRO A 136 17.47 -26.99 1.97
C PRO A 136 16.24 -27.55 1.24
N GLU A 137 16.36 -28.71 0.62
CA GLU A 137 15.28 -29.34 -0.16
C GLU A 137 13.98 -29.52 0.64
N ALA A 138 14.09 -29.93 1.91
CA ALA A 138 12.95 -30.07 2.81
C ALA A 138 12.24 -28.73 3.07
N VAL A 139 13.00 -27.64 3.21
CA VAL A 139 12.45 -26.29 3.42
C VAL A 139 11.79 -25.77 2.15
N ASN A 140 12.41 -25.98 0.98
CA ASN A 140 11.79 -25.68 -0.30
C ASN A 140 10.46 -26.42 -0.48
N SER A 141 10.43 -27.71 -0.18
CA SER A 141 9.23 -28.54 -0.30
C SER A 141 8.11 -28.07 0.63
N ALA A 142 8.44 -27.72 1.88
CA ALA A 142 7.49 -27.15 2.83
C ALA A 142 6.95 -25.79 2.34
N ALA A 143 7.83 -24.88 1.92
CA ALA A 143 7.44 -23.56 1.42
C ALA A 143 6.56 -23.62 0.16
N VAL A 144 6.75 -24.63 -0.71
CA VAL A 144 5.84 -24.88 -1.86
C VAL A 144 4.45 -25.33 -1.38
N ASN A 145 4.36 -26.17 -0.34
CA ASN A 145 3.06 -26.52 0.26
C ASN A 145 2.39 -25.30 0.90
N HIS A 146 3.15 -24.45 1.60
CA HIS A 146 2.64 -23.21 2.18
C HIS A 146 2.19 -22.20 1.12
N TYR A 147 2.90 -22.13 -0.02
CA TYR A 147 2.46 -21.36 -1.20
C TYR A 147 1.07 -21.80 -1.66
N LEU A 148 0.81 -23.11 -1.73
CA LEU A 148 -0.51 -23.62 -2.12
C LEU A 148 -1.57 -23.35 -1.04
N GLN A 149 -1.24 -23.53 0.24
CA GLN A 149 -2.13 -23.20 1.36
C GLN A 149 -2.49 -21.70 1.37
N ALA A 150 -1.54 -20.84 1.00
CA ALA A 150 -1.73 -19.40 0.96
C ALA A 150 -2.80 -18.97 -0.05
N LEU A 151 -3.09 -19.76 -1.10
CA LEU A 151 -4.22 -19.52 -2.03
C LEU A 151 -5.56 -19.55 -1.30
N GLU A 152 -5.77 -20.55 -0.43
CA GLU A 152 -6.99 -20.66 0.36
C GLU A 152 -7.06 -19.57 1.44
N MET A 153 -5.93 -19.23 2.07
CA MET A 153 -5.90 -18.19 3.09
C MET A 153 -6.18 -16.81 2.51
N ARG A 154 -5.62 -16.46 1.35
CA ARG A 154 -5.93 -15.17 0.70
C ARG A 154 -7.39 -15.09 0.24
N LYS A 155 -7.99 -16.20 -0.20
CA LYS A 155 -9.42 -16.29 -0.51
C LYS A 155 -10.25 -16.08 0.76
N LYS A 156 -9.90 -16.73 1.86
CA LYS A 156 -10.59 -16.56 3.16
C LYS A 156 -10.53 -15.11 3.66
N ALA A 157 -9.42 -14.40 3.46
CA ALA A 157 -9.32 -12.98 3.77
C ALA A 157 -10.25 -12.10 2.91
N HIS A 158 -10.48 -12.45 1.63
CA HIS A 158 -11.52 -11.83 0.80
C HIS A 158 -12.93 -12.14 1.28
N GLU A 159 -13.22 -13.38 1.67
CA GLU A 159 -14.52 -13.73 2.26
C GLU A 159 -14.76 -12.96 3.57
N MET A 160 -13.74 -12.83 4.42
CA MET A 160 -13.79 -12.04 5.64
C MET A 160 -14.10 -10.56 5.36
N LEU A 161 -13.44 -9.97 4.36
CA LEU A 161 -13.72 -8.61 3.90
C LEU A 161 -15.18 -8.47 3.44
N ALA A 162 -15.67 -9.42 2.65
CA ALA A 162 -17.01 -9.36 2.06
C ALA A 162 -18.15 -9.37 3.09
N ILE A 163 -17.93 -9.86 4.31
CA ILE A 163 -18.92 -9.83 5.41
C ILE A 163 -19.42 -8.41 5.66
N PHE A 164 -18.51 -7.43 5.65
CA PHE A 164 -18.86 -6.03 5.85
C PHE A 164 -18.71 -5.16 4.60
N GLY A 165 -17.90 -5.58 3.63
CA GLY A 165 -17.66 -4.84 2.38
C GLY A 165 -18.60 -5.23 1.24
N GLY A 166 -19.46 -6.25 1.42
CA GLY A 166 -20.37 -6.80 0.43
C GLY A 166 -19.71 -7.68 -0.64
N ARG A 167 -18.51 -7.31 -1.12
CA ARG A 167 -17.71 -8.11 -2.06
C ARG A 167 -16.22 -7.82 -1.99
N ALA A 168 -15.42 -8.74 -2.51
CA ALA A 168 -14.00 -8.55 -2.81
C ALA A 168 -13.65 -9.17 -4.17
N PRO A 169 -12.74 -8.57 -4.97
CA PRO A 169 -12.18 -7.23 -4.78
C PRO A 169 -13.21 -6.12 -5.07
N GLY A 170 -12.96 -4.92 -4.52
CA GLY A 170 -13.77 -3.73 -4.82
C GLY A 170 -15.08 -3.66 -4.03
N GLN A 171 -14.98 -3.42 -2.73
CA GLN A 171 -16.09 -3.28 -1.77
C GLN A 171 -17.14 -2.24 -2.21
N ARG A 172 -18.35 -2.31 -1.61
CA ARG A 172 -19.49 -1.40 -1.89
C ARG A 172 -20.09 -0.73 -0.65
N ALA A 173 -19.55 -1.01 0.53
CA ALA A 173 -20.10 -0.56 1.80
C ALA A 173 -19.53 0.76 2.30
N ILE A 174 -18.25 1.05 2.09
CA ILE A 174 -17.59 2.28 2.53
C ILE A 174 -18.17 3.45 1.74
N VAL A 175 -18.72 4.44 2.44
CA VAL A 175 -19.32 5.66 1.89
C VAL A 175 -18.93 6.85 2.77
N PRO A 176 -19.05 8.11 2.30
CA PRO A 176 -18.88 9.26 3.19
C PRO A 176 -19.77 9.12 4.43
N GLY A 177 -19.27 9.52 5.58
CA GLY A 177 -19.96 9.40 6.86
C GLY A 177 -20.01 8.00 7.48
N GLY A 178 -19.52 6.94 6.82
CA GLY A 178 -19.31 5.64 7.48
C GLY A 178 -19.32 4.45 6.53
N VAL A 179 -20.22 3.50 6.79
CA VAL A 179 -20.49 2.36 5.91
C VAL A 179 -22.00 2.14 5.78
N THR A 180 -22.45 1.58 4.65
CA THR A 180 -23.86 1.24 4.44
C THR A 180 -24.27 -0.04 5.16
N GLU A 181 -23.30 -0.87 5.55
CA GLU A 181 -23.57 -2.17 6.16
C GLU A 181 -23.94 -2.04 7.64
N THR A 182 -24.89 -2.85 8.11
CA THR A 182 -25.28 -2.91 9.52
C THR A 182 -24.55 -4.05 10.25
N VAL A 183 -24.50 -3.94 11.57
CA VAL A 183 -23.87 -4.95 12.44
C VAL A 183 -24.93 -5.85 13.05
N ASP A 184 -24.67 -7.15 13.02
CA ASP A 184 -25.39 -8.16 13.78
C ASP A 184 -24.42 -9.19 14.39
N ALA A 185 -24.91 -9.99 15.33
CA ALA A 185 -24.10 -11.00 16.03
C ALA A 185 -23.54 -12.08 15.08
N GLN A 186 -24.27 -12.42 14.01
CA GLN A 186 -23.85 -13.45 13.06
C GLN A 186 -22.65 -12.99 12.23
N LYS A 187 -22.66 -11.74 11.74
CA LYS A 187 -21.52 -11.12 11.04
C LYS A 187 -20.29 -11.05 11.92
N ILE A 188 -20.45 -10.65 13.19
CA ILE A 188 -19.36 -10.63 14.17
C ILE A 188 -18.73 -12.03 14.32
N ILE A 189 -19.55 -13.05 14.56
CA ILE A 189 -19.05 -14.44 14.74
C ILE A 189 -18.37 -14.96 13.47
N ASN A 190 -18.97 -14.73 12.30
CA ASN A 190 -18.41 -15.16 11.01
C ASN A 190 -17.06 -14.50 10.72
N PHE A 191 -16.91 -13.21 11.06
CA PHE A 191 -15.66 -12.47 10.92
C PHE A 191 -14.62 -13.01 11.89
N LYS A 192 -14.99 -13.20 13.17
CA LYS A 192 -14.10 -13.71 14.22
C LYS A 192 -13.51 -15.08 13.86
N PHE A 193 -14.34 -15.99 13.34
CA PHE A 193 -13.90 -17.33 12.94
C PHE A 193 -12.84 -17.27 11.83
N ARG A 194 -13.07 -16.47 10.78
CA ARG A 194 -12.11 -16.31 9.67
C ARG A 194 -10.84 -15.63 10.11
N LEU A 195 -10.96 -14.60 10.93
CA LEU A 195 -9.81 -13.90 11.50
C LEU A 195 -8.95 -14.88 12.30
N ALA A 196 -9.54 -15.73 13.14
CA ALA A 196 -8.79 -16.71 13.93
C ALA A 196 -8.00 -17.70 13.06
N GLU A 197 -8.59 -18.23 11.99
CA GLU A 197 -7.88 -19.11 11.04
C GLU A 197 -6.73 -18.37 10.33
N LEU A 198 -6.97 -17.12 9.91
CA LEU A 198 -5.94 -16.28 9.28
C LEU A 198 -4.82 -15.94 10.25
N THR A 199 -5.13 -15.56 11.49
CA THR A 199 -4.14 -15.29 12.55
C THR A 199 -3.28 -16.53 12.79
N SER A 200 -3.90 -17.70 12.92
CA SER A 200 -3.15 -18.96 13.08
C SER A 200 -2.21 -19.24 11.91
N PHE A 201 -2.65 -19.04 10.67
CA PHE A 201 -1.78 -19.17 9.50
C PHE A 201 -0.64 -18.14 9.50
N ILE A 202 -0.92 -16.89 9.88
CA ILE A 202 0.10 -15.83 9.93
C ILE A 202 1.19 -16.19 10.95
N GLU A 203 0.80 -16.66 12.13
CA GLU A 203 1.71 -16.94 13.23
C GLU A 203 2.51 -18.23 13.05
N ASN A 204 1.86 -19.27 12.52
CA ASN A 204 2.44 -20.61 12.48
C ASN A 204 3.01 -20.98 11.11
N VAL A 205 2.76 -20.18 10.08
CA VAL A 205 3.24 -20.44 8.71
C VAL A 205 3.94 -19.22 8.12
N TYR A 206 3.24 -18.09 7.95
CA TYR A 206 3.80 -16.93 7.25
C TYR A 206 5.01 -16.31 7.94
N VAL A 207 4.91 -16.01 9.24
CA VAL A 207 6.04 -15.43 9.98
C VAL A 207 7.22 -16.42 10.04
N PRO A 208 7.03 -17.71 10.40
CA PRO A 208 8.11 -18.70 10.36
C PRO A 208 8.79 -18.85 9.00
N ASP A 209 8.04 -18.85 7.89
CA ASP A 209 8.63 -18.96 6.55
C ASP A 209 9.53 -17.76 6.21
N VAL A 210 9.11 -16.54 6.58
CA VAL A 210 9.93 -15.34 6.41
C VAL A 210 11.21 -15.43 7.23
N LEU A 211 11.14 -15.91 8.47
CA LEU A 211 12.31 -16.07 9.33
C LEU A 211 13.27 -17.14 8.79
N ALA A 212 12.75 -18.28 8.31
CA ALA A 212 13.56 -19.34 7.72
C ALA A 212 14.31 -18.87 6.46
N ILE A 213 13.67 -18.05 5.62
CA ILE A 213 14.34 -17.41 4.49
C ILE A 213 15.40 -16.43 5.00
N ALA A 214 15.08 -15.54 5.93
CA ALA A 214 16.04 -14.56 6.44
C ALA A 214 17.27 -15.21 7.10
N GLU A 215 17.12 -16.38 7.73
CA GLU A 215 18.22 -17.15 8.33
C GLU A 215 19.20 -17.68 7.28
N VAL A 216 18.72 -18.06 6.09
CA VAL A 216 19.56 -18.58 5.01
C VAL A 216 20.15 -17.45 4.15
N TYR A 217 19.43 -16.34 4.00
CA TYR A 217 19.83 -15.18 3.20
C TYR A 217 20.26 -14.00 4.09
N GLN A 218 21.08 -14.26 5.12
CA GLN A 218 21.51 -13.21 6.06
C GLN A 218 22.29 -12.07 5.39
N ASP A 219 23.03 -12.35 4.34
CA ASP A 219 23.74 -11.35 3.51
C ASP A 219 22.76 -10.37 2.84
N TRP A 220 21.49 -10.74 2.64
CA TRP A 220 20.47 -9.84 2.09
C TRP A 220 19.96 -8.81 3.12
N LEU A 221 20.42 -8.87 4.37
CA LEU A 221 20.29 -7.76 5.33
C LEU A 221 21.21 -6.59 5.00
N GLU A 222 22.21 -6.79 4.13
CA GLU A 222 23.15 -5.76 3.69
C GLU A 222 22.84 -5.26 2.26
N ILE A 223 21.79 -5.79 1.63
CA ILE A 223 21.37 -5.46 0.26
C ILE A 223 20.06 -4.65 0.29
N GLY A 224 19.96 -3.66 -0.58
CA GLY A 224 18.72 -2.88 -0.77
C GLY A 224 18.51 -1.77 0.26
N LYS A 225 19.57 -1.05 0.65
CA LYS A 225 19.54 0.03 1.65
C LYS A 225 18.44 1.08 1.43
N GLY A 226 18.13 1.40 0.17
CA GLY A 226 17.17 2.44 -0.18
C GLY A 226 17.67 3.85 0.20
N CYS A 227 16.75 4.80 0.36
CA CYS A 227 17.07 6.19 0.66
C CYS A 227 17.30 6.49 2.15
N GLY A 228 16.96 5.56 3.05
CA GLY A 228 17.12 5.71 4.51
C GLY A 228 16.11 6.64 5.19
N ASN A 229 15.27 7.34 4.43
CA ASN A 229 14.17 8.15 4.95
C ASN A 229 12.86 7.37 4.89
N MET A 230 12.03 7.46 5.93
CA MET A 230 10.77 6.73 6.05
C MET A 230 9.60 7.71 6.23
N LEU A 231 8.47 7.42 5.58
CA LEU A 231 7.25 8.22 5.69
C LEU A 231 6.02 7.33 5.89
N ALA A 232 5.22 7.66 6.90
CA ALA A 232 3.94 7.03 7.17
C ALA A 232 2.87 8.09 7.51
N TYR A 233 1.74 8.04 6.80
CA TYR A 233 0.58 8.91 7.04
C TYR A 233 -0.31 8.43 8.18
N GLY A 234 -0.10 7.19 8.61
CA GLY A 234 -0.89 6.52 9.62
C GLY A 234 -2.25 6.03 9.12
N ALA A 235 -2.83 5.08 9.84
CA ALA A 235 -4.08 4.43 9.47
C ALA A 235 -4.76 3.77 10.67
N PHE A 236 -5.99 3.30 10.44
CA PHE A 236 -6.82 2.61 11.43
C PHE A 236 -7.12 3.48 12.66
N PRO A 237 -7.96 4.53 12.52
CA PRO A 237 -8.38 5.33 13.66
C PRO A 237 -9.11 4.47 14.71
N VAL A 238 -8.61 4.46 15.93
CA VAL A 238 -9.09 3.58 17.01
C VAL A 238 -10.09 4.26 17.94
N ASP A 239 -10.11 5.58 17.95
CA ASP A 239 -11.08 6.41 18.68
C ASP A 239 -11.49 7.65 17.86
N ASP A 240 -12.25 8.54 18.48
CA ASP A 240 -12.74 9.78 17.87
C ASP A 240 -11.82 10.98 18.14
N ASP A 241 -10.81 10.78 19.00
CA ASP A 241 -9.80 11.77 19.41
C ASP A 241 -8.61 11.82 18.45
N GLY A 242 -8.54 10.88 17.50
CA GLY A 242 -7.58 10.88 16.40
C GLY A 242 -6.41 9.92 16.60
N GLU A 243 -6.46 9.03 17.59
CA GLU A 243 -5.44 8.00 17.76
C GLU A 243 -5.49 7.00 16.60
N LEU A 244 -4.31 6.66 16.08
CA LEU A 244 -4.13 5.76 14.94
C LEU A 244 -3.34 4.53 15.38
N PHE A 245 -3.87 3.32 15.10
CA PHE A 245 -3.12 2.09 15.38
C PHE A 245 -1.80 2.03 14.59
N PHE A 246 -1.83 2.40 13.31
CA PHE A 246 -0.59 2.72 12.58
C PHE A 246 -0.31 4.20 12.73
N LYS A 247 0.75 4.52 13.47
CA LYS A 247 1.13 5.89 13.76
C LYS A 247 1.52 6.66 12.51
N ARG A 248 1.14 7.94 12.49
CA ARG A 248 1.64 8.93 11.54
C ARG A 248 3.01 9.42 12.00
N GLY A 249 3.95 9.56 11.08
CA GLY A 249 5.25 10.12 11.37
C GLY A 249 6.24 9.96 10.21
N ARG A 250 7.41 10.56 10.38
CA ARG A 250 8.52 10.48 9.44
C ARG A 250 9.81 10.15 10.19
N TYR A 251 10.75 9.60 9.46
CA TYR A 251 12.15 9.53 9.84
C TYR A 251 12.95 10.11 8.68
N THR A 252 13.61 11.25 8.90
CA THR A 252 14.33 11.96 7.85
C THR A 252 15.74 12.24 8.35
N GLU A 253 16.76 11.77 7.63
CA GLU A 253 18.17 12.02 7.93
C GLU A 253 18.56 11.72 9.38
N GLY A 254 18.06 10.60 9.92
CA GLY A 254 18.38 10.19 11.29
C GLY A 254 17.41 10.69 12.36
N VAL A 255 16.43 11.52 12.01
CA VAL A 255 15.57 12.22 12.99
C VAL A 255 14.10 11.85 12.80
N ASP A 256 13.50 11.32 13.87
CA ASP A 256 12.06 11.10 13.98
C ASP A 256 11.30 12.43 14.06
N GLY A 257 10.11 12.50 13.47
CA GLY A 257 9.27 13.68 13.56
C GLY A 257 7.87 13.48 13.02
N GLU A 258 7.07 14.54 13.11
CA GLU A 258 5.71 14.57 12.61
C GLU A 258 5.65 14.79 11.09
N VAL A 259 4.54 14.35 10.49
CA VAL A 259 4.23 14.58 9.07
C VAL A 259 3.39 15.83 8.95
N ASP A 260 3.89 16.77 8.16
CA ASP A 260 3.15 17.93 7.68
C ASP A 260 2.65 17.65 6.25
N PRO A 261 1.33 17.46 6.03
CA PRO A 261 0.78 17.21 4.70
C PRO A 261 1.13 18.28 3.66
N ASP A 262 1.37 19.53 4.08
CA ASP A 262 1.71 20.62 3.16
C ASP A 262 3.11 20.50 2.56
N LYS A 263 3.95 19.62 3.11
CA LYS A 263 5.29 19.32 2.60
C LYS A 263 5.30 18.23 1.53
N ILE A 264 4.16 17.63 1.25
CA ILE A 264 4.01 16.64 0.18
C ILE A 264 3.96 17.37 -1.16
N THR A 265 4.86 17.01 -2.05
CA THR A 265 4.96 17.58 -3.39
C THR A 265 5.14 16.49 -4.43
N GLU A 266 4.86 16.80 -5.70
CA GLU A 266 5.10 15.92 -6.84
C GLU A 266 5.97 16.65 -7.88
N ASP A 267 6.90 15.90 -8.48
CA ASP A 267 7.71 16.33 -9.62
C ASP A 267 7.35 15.50 -10.85
N VAL A 268 7.39 16.14 -12.02
CA VAL A 268 7.05 15.54 -13.31
C VAL A 268 8.08 15.79 -14.41
N LYS A 269 9.27 16.32 -14.09
CA LYS A 269 10.32 16.60 -15.09
C LYS A 269 10.65 15.37 -15.93
N TYR A 270 10.81 14.21 -15.28
CA TYR A 270 11.14 12.94 -15.93
C TYR A 270 9.91 12.03 -16.15
N SER A 271 8.71 12.58 -15.96
CA SER A 271 7.44 11.88 -16.16
C SER A 271 6.75 12.36 -17.44
N TRP A 272 5.94 11.52 -18.09
CA TRP A 272 5.21 11.84 -19.32
C TRP A 272 3.99 12.76 -19.08
N TYR A 273 4.22 13.95 -18.51
CA TYR A 273 3.24 15.02 -18.32
C TYR A 273 3.82 16.35 -18.83
N GLU A 274 2.98 17.24 -19.39
CA GLU A 274 3.42 18.47 -20.09
C GLU A 274 4.27 19.41 -19.23
N ASP A 275 3.94 19.51 -17.95
CA ASP A 275 4.64 20.34 -16.98
C ASP A 275 6.07 19.83 -16.76
N ASP A 276 7.05 20.73 -16.71
CA ASP A 276 8.48 20.44 -16.52
C ASP A 276 9.02 20.91 -15.17
N THR A 277 8.15 21.41 -14.29
CA THR A 277 8.50 21.92 -12.96
C THR A 277 8.32 20.89 -11.85
N GLY A 278 9.19 20.94 -10.84
CA GLY A 278 9.06 20.18 -9.60
C GLY A 278 8.31 20.92 -8.50
N GLY A 279 7.99 20.21 -7.42
CA GLY A 279 7.61 20.82 -6.14
C GLY A 279 6.15 21.27 -6.02
N LYS A 280 5.27 20.88 -6.96
CA LYS A 280 3.84 21.23 -6.85
C LYS A 280 3.16 20.43 -5.75
N LYS A 281 2.32 21.09 -4.97
CA LYS A 281 1.45 20.38 -4.03
C LYS A 281 0.40 19.56 -4.79
N PRO A 282 -0.09 18.43 -4.24
CA PRO A 282 -1.19 17.66 -4.82
C PRO A 282 -2.45 18.48 -5.16
N THR A 283 -2.73 19.51 -4.36
CA THR A 283 -3.84 20.47 -4.58
C THR A 283 -3.60 21.38 -5.79
N GLU A 284 -2.36 21.55 -6.22
CA GLU A 284 -1.91 22.42 -7.31
C GLU A 284 -1.55 21.63 -8.58
N SER A 285 -1.20 20.34 -8.44
CA SER A 285 -0.83 19.42 -9.54
C SER A 285 -1.82 19.47 -10.72
N VAL A 286 -1.30 19.70 -11.93
CA VAL A 286 -2.09 19.64 -13.17
C VAL A 286 -1.67 18.40 -13.95
N ILE A 287 -2.65 17.58 -14.33
CA ILE A 287 -2.41 16.33 -15.03
C ILE A 287 -2.74 16.55 -16.50
N THR A 288 -1.71 16.75 -17.32
CA THR A 288 -1.84 16.77 -18.78
C THR A 288 -0.87 15.76 -19.38
N PRO A 289 -1.34 14.61 -19.89
CA PRO A 289 -0.46 13.55 -20.40
C PRO A 289 0.36 14.00 -21.61
N ALA A 290 1.66 13.71 -21.62
CA ALA A 290 2.61 14.04 -22.67
C ALA A 290 3.53 12.84 -22.99
N PRO A 291 3.03 11.79 -23.69
CA PRO A 291 3.76 10.53 -23.92
C PRO A 291 5.06 10.66 -24.72
N LYS A 292 5.26 11.78 -25.41
CA LYS A 292 6.44 12.07 -26.24
C LYS A 292 7.34 13.15 -25.64
N LYS A 293 7.15 13.50 -24.37
CA LYS A 293 7.97 14.49 -23.69
C LYS A 293 9.44 14.05 -23.71
N GLU A 294 10.29 14.92 -24.25
CA GLU A 294 11.73 14.68 -24.34
C GLU A 294 12.35 14.55 -22.94
N GLY A 295 13.25 13.60 -22.75
CA GLY A 295 13.91 13.32 -21.46
C GLY A 295 13.08 12.53 -20.44
N ALA A 296 11.75 12.48 -20.58
CA ALA A 296 10.88 11.70 -19.70
C ALA A 296 10.91 10.20 -20.01
N TYR A 297 10.73 9.36 -18.97
CA TYR A 297 10.83 7.91 -19.09
C TYR A 297 9.79 7.11 -18.29
N SER A 298 8.86 7.75 -17.60
CA SER A 298 7.89 7.08 -16.72
C SER A 298 6.52 7.74 -16.70
N TRP A 299 5.45 6.97 -16.53
CA TRP A 299 4.11 7.48 -16.21
C TRP A 299 3.93 7.75 -14.71
N MET A 300 4.83 7.27 -13.86
CA MET A 300 4.80 7.63 -12.45
C MET A 300 5.31 9.06 -12.29
N LYS A 301 4.60 9.86 -11.49
CA LYS A 301 5.13 11.12 -10.93
C LYS A 301 6.19 10.81 -9.86
N ALA A 302 6.99 11.79 -9.48
CA ALA A 302 8.04 11.68 -8.47
C ALA A 302 7.69 12.47 -7.20
N PRO A 303 6.96 11.87 -6.24
CA PRO A 303 6.60 12.55 -5.01
C PRO A 303 7.81 12.74 -4.08
N ARG A 304 7.82 13.85 -3.34
CA ARG A 304 8.85 14.22 -2.36
C ARG A 304 8.18 14.76 -1.11
N TYR A 305 8.80 14.53 0.04
CA TYR A 305 8.42 15.15 1.30
C TYR A 305 9.52 16.12 1.71
N ASP A 306 9.17 17.42 1.79
CA ASP A 306 10.12 18.50 2.08
C ASP A 306 11.32 18.52 1.11
N GLY A 307 11.04 18.23 -0.18
CA GLY A 307 12.06 18.13 -1.23
C GLY A 307 12.97 16.90 -1.15
N LYS A 308 12.72 15.96 -0.23
CA LYS A 308 13.52 14.76 0.00
C LYS A 308 12.77 13.49 -0.41
N VAL A 309 13.54 12.52 -0.88
CA VAL A 309 13.09 11.17 -1.22
C VAL A 309 12.80 10.41 0.08
N HIS A 310 11.66 9.71 0.11
CA HIS A 310 11.24 8.90 1.25
C HIS A 310 10.72 7.55 0.77
N GLU A 311 11.07 6.51 1.51
CA GLU A 311 10.47 5.18 1.38
C GLU A 311 9.19 5.10 2.20
N VAL A 312 8.18 4.45 1.64
CA VAL A 312 6.90 4.17 2.30
C VAL A 312 6.63 2.66 2.31
N GLY A 313 5.78 2.21 3.22
CA GLY A 313 5.36 0.80 3.29
C GLY A 313 5.54 0.19 4.68
N PRO A 314 5.50 -1.15 4.77
CA PRO A 314 5.55 -1.87 6.04
C PRO A 314 6.76 -1.49 6.90
N LEU A 315 7.95 -1.42 6.29
CA LEU A 315 9.17 -1.02 6.98
C LEU A 315 9.06 0.41 7.52
N ALA A 316 8.60 1.35 6.69
CA ALA A 316 8.42 2.74 7.10
C ALA A 316 7.45 2.87 8.28
N ARG A 317 6.29 2.20 8.21
CA ARG A 317 5.29 2.21 9.28
C ARG A 317 5.83 1.65 10.59
N MET A 318 6.44 0.46 10.54
CA MET A 318 6.97 -0.17 11.75
C MET A 318 8.14 0.61 12.35
N TRP A 319 9.00 1.16 11.49
CA TRP A 319 10.09 2.03 11.93
C TRP A 319 9.54 3.27 12.62
N VAL A 320 8.67 4.04 11.95
CA VAL A 320 8.04 5.26 12.50
C VAL A 320 7.26 4.97 13.79
N ALA A 321 6.58 3.83 13.88
CA ALA A 321 5.87 3.42 15.09
C ALA A 321 6.79 3.13 16.29
N GLY A 322 8.11 3.04 16.07
CA GLY A 322 9.08 2.69 17.10
C GLY A 322 9.03 1.21 17.46
N ASP A 323 8.66 0.34 16.50
CA ASP A 323 8.52 -1.09 16.78
C ASP A 323 9.86 -1.68 17.25
N PRO A 324 9.92 -2.35 18.41
CA PRO A 324 11.18 -2.78 19.00
C PRO A 324 11.89 -3.88 18.20
N GLU A 325 11.15 -4.74 17.50
CA GLU A 325 11.72 -5.81 16.67
C GLU A 325 12.41 -5.21 15.45
N ILE A 326 11.80 -4.20 14.84
CA ILE A 326 12.34 -3.52 13.65
C ILE A 326 13.43 -2.51 14.02
N ARG A 327 13.22 -1.66 15.03
CA ARG A 327 14.24 -0.71 15.51
C ARG A 327 15.46 -1.43 16.07
N GLY A 328 15.27 -2.58 16.72
CA GLY A 328 16.35 -3.41 17.24
C GLY A 328 17.33 -3.93 16.19
N LEU A 329 16.92 -3.99 14.91
CA LEU A 329 17.80 -4.36 13.80
C LEU A 329 18.77 -3.24 13.39
N GLY A 330 18.55 -2.00 13.85
CA GLY A 330 19.35 -0.84 13.44
C GLY A 330 19.37 -0.66 11.93
N GLU A 331 20.55 -0.41 11.35
CA GLU A 331 20.70 -0.23 9.90
C GLU A 331 20.25 -1.45 9.07
N LYS A 332 20.31 -2.67 9.63
CA LYS A 332 19.91 -3.90 8.94
C LYS A 332 18.42 -3.96 8.64
N ALA A 333 17.60 -3.13 9.30
CA ALA A 333 16.19 -2.97 8.97
C ALA A 333 16.01 -2.42 7.55
N PHE A 334 16.92 -1.55 7.10
CA PHE A 334 16.91 -0.93 5.78
C PHE A 334 17.51 -1.89 4.76
N SER A 335 16.80 -2.97 4.46
CA SER A 335 17.29 -4.04 3.59
C SER A 335 16.16 -4.81 2.93
N VAL A 336 16.49 -5.71 2.01
CA VAL A 336 15.48 -6.59 1.40
C VAL A 336 14.81 -7.44 2.48
N MET A 337 15.60 -8.06 3.36
CA MET A 337 15.07 -8.91 4.44
C MET A 337 14.33 -8.12 5.51
N GLY A 338 14.79 -6.91 5.86
CA GLY A 338 14.09 -6.04 6.79
C GLY A 338 12.68 -5.65 6.31
N ARG A 339 12.50 -5.44 4.99
CA ARG A 339 11.17 -5.20 4.40
C ARG A 339 10.27 -6.43 4.44
N HIS A 340 10.82 -7.63 4.29
CA HIS A 340 10.06 -8.88 4.44
C HIS A 340 9.65 -9.09 5.91
N ALA A 341 10.57 -8.92 6.85
CA ALA A 341 10.31 -9.02 8.28
C ALA A 341 9.23 -8.03 8.72
N ALA A 342 9.35 -6.74 8.36
CA ALA A 342 8.37 -5.73 8.71
C ALA A 342 6.96 -6.06 8.18
N ARG A 343 6.86 -6.56 6.94
CA ARG A 343 5.56 -6.95 6.37
C ARG A 343 4.92 -8.14 7.09
N ALA A 344 5.71 -9.12 7.53
CA ALA A 344 5.19 -10.26 8.27
C ALA A 344 4.75 -9.87 9.68
N LEU A 345 5.58 -9.10 10.38
CA LEU A 345 5.32 -8.66 11.75
C LEU A 345 4.15 -7.68 11.82
N GLU A 346 4.03 -6.72 10.91
CA GLU A 346 2.86 -5.82 10.89
C GLU A 346 1.56 -6.59 10.61
N CYS A 347 1.61 -7.60 9.75
CA CYS A 347 0.45 -8.44 9.42
C CYS A 347 -0.05 -9.16 10.67
N LYS A 348 0.87 -9.73 11.45
CA LYS A 348 0.58 -10.37 12.74
C LYS A 348 -0.03 -9.37 13.73
N LYS A 349 0.59 -8.21 13.93
CA LYS A 349 0.10 -7.19 14.88
C LYS A 349 -1.29 -6.67 14.49
N LEU A 350 -1.53 -6.45 13.20
CA LEU A 350 -2.83 -6.02 12.69
C LEU A 350 -3.91 -7.10 12.89
N ALA A 351 -3.61 -8.36 12.61
CA ALA A 351 -4.56 -9.46 12.82
C ALA A 351 -5.03 -9.56 14.29
N HIS A 352 -4.12 -9.34 15.24
CA HIS A 352 -4.46 -9.26 16.67
C HIS A 352 -5.29 -8.02 17.03
N ALA A 353 -4.93 -6.84 16.51
CA ALA A 353 -5.68 -5.62 16.76
C ALA A 353 -7.13 -5.70 16.24
N MET A 354 -7.32 -6.33 15.09
CA MET A 354 -8.64 -6.54 14.49
C MET A 354 -9.59 -7.34 15.39
N ALA A 355 -9.08 -8.30 16.18
CA ALA A 355 -9.92 -9.06 17.11
C ALA A 355 -10.48 -8.14 18.22
N GLY A 356 -9.65 -7.23 18.74
CA GLY A 356 -10.08 -6.24 19.74
C GLY A 356 -11.09 -5.23 19.17
N TRP A 357 -10.91 -4.78 17.93
CA TRP A 357 -11.88 -3.89 17.28
C TRP A 357 -13.23 -4.56 17.06
N LEU A 358 -13.22 -5.84 16.70
CA LEU A 358 -14.44 -6.60 16.48
C LEU A 358 -15.31 -6.69 17.74
N GLU A 359 -14.70 -6.74 18.92
CA GLU A 359 -15.39 -6.79 20.22
C GLU A 359 -16.01 -5.44 20.63
N GLN A 360 -15.64 -4.35 19.95
CA GLN A 360 -16.19 -3.00 20.19
C GLN A 360 -17.46 -2.72 19.37
N LEU A 361 -17.82 -3.58 18.41
CA LEU A 361 -19.01 -3.40 17.59
C LEU A 361 -20.29 -3.58 18.42
N GLN A 362 -21.24 -2.66 18.23
CA GLN A 362 -22.52 -2.65 18.95
C GLN A 362 -23.68 -2.88 17.98
N PRO A 363 -24.31 -4.08 17.94
CA PRO A 363 -25.45 -4.35 17.07
C PRO A 363 -26.60 -3.34 17.29
N GLY A 364 -27.18 -2.85 16.20
CA GLY A 364 -28.27 -1.86 16.22
C GLY A 364 -27.82 -0.39 16.26
N GLU A 365 -26.56 -0.10 16.63
CA GLU A 365 -26.04 1.27 16.62
C GLU A 365 -25.72 1.77 15.19
N PRO A 366 -25.82 3.09 14.93
CA PRO A 366 -25.61 3.66 13.61
C PRO A 366 -24.24 3.35 13.00
N THR A 367 -24.20 3.13 11.68
CA THR A 367 -22.96 2.84 10.94
C THR A 367 -22.58 3.93 9.95
N CYS A 368 -23.45 4.91 9.72
CA CYS A 368 -23.22 6.04 8.82
C CYS A 368 -23.90 7.32 9.32
N THR A 369 -23.19 8.44 9.22
CA THR A 369 -23.71 9.79 9.46
C THR A 369 -24.39 10.30 8.17
N PRO A 370 -25.68 10.66 8.21
CA PRO A 370 -26.35 11.31 7.08
C PRO A 370 -25.63 12.60 6.66
N HIS A 371 -25.58 12.86 5.37
CA HIS A 371 -24.86 14.00 4.82
C HIS A 371 -25.45 14.46 3.48
N GLU A 372 -25.16 15.69 3.11
CA GLU A 372 -25.45 16.26 1.79
C GLU A 372 -24.14 16.62 1.08
N VAL A 373 -24.17 16.65 -0.25
CA VAL A 373 -22.99 17.05 -1.03
C VAL A 373 -22.84 18.58 -0.97
N PRO A 374 -21.73 19.12 -0.43
CA PRO A 374 -21.51 20.55 -0.41
C PRO A 374 -21.39 21.11 -1.82
N ARG A 375 -21.83 22.35 -2.04
CA ARG A 375 -21.64 23.02 -3.34
C ARG A 375 -20.18 23.35 -3.62
N GLU A 376 -19.45 23.78 -2.59
CA GLU A 376 -18.02 24.09 -2.67
C GLU A 376 -17.34 23.55 -1.42
N ALA A 377 -16.25 22.80 -1.59
CA ALA A 377 -15.45 22.24 -0.51
C ALA A 377 -14.10 21.73 -1.03
N GLU A 378 -13.12 21.61 -0.15
CA GLU A 378 -11.85 20.92 -0.40
C GLU A 378 -11.65 19.90 0.72
N GLY A 379 -11.00 18.79 0.41
CA GLY A 379 -10.73 17.76 1.43
C GLY A 379 -9.53 16.89 1.11
N VAL A 380 -8.92 16.38 2.17
CA VAL A 380 -7.71 15.54 2.12
C VAL A 380 -7.93 14.25 2.89
N GLY A 381 -7.68 13.13 2.22
CA GLY A 381 -7.76 11.81 2.82
C GLY A 381 -6.40 11.14 2.82
N LEU A 382 -5.74 11.15 3.98
CA LEU A 382 -4.47 10.46 4.19
C LEU A 382 -4.68 9.16 4.95
N THR A 383 -4.16 8.07 4.42
CA THR A 383 -4.17 6.75 5.06
C THR A 383 -2.95 5.93 4.64
N GLU A 384 -2.92 4.68 5.05
CA GLU A 384 -1.95 3.70 4.61
C GLU A 384 -2.67 2.62 3.79
N ALA A 385 -2.21 2.39 2.56
CA ALA A 385 -2.48 1.13 1.87
C ALA A 385 -1.43 0.09 2.29
N ALA A 386 -1.67 -1.19 1.96
CA ALA A 386 -0.74 -2.28 2.29
C ALA A 386 0.71 -2.02 1.81
N ARG A 387 0.88 -1.19 0.76
CA ARG A 387 2.18 -0.79 0.20
C ARG A 387 2.78 0.48 0.80
N GLY A 388 2.05 1.27 1.59
CA GLY A 388 2.55 2.49 2.22
C GLY A 388 1.58 3.65 2.22
N ALA A 389 2.13 4.85 2.42
CA ALA A 389 1.43 6.12 2.50
C ALA A 389 0.63 6.42 1.23
N LEU A 390 -0.68 6.64 1.39
CA LEU A 390 -1.63 6.91 0.33
C LEU A 390 -2.44 8.16 0.66
N GLY A 391 -2.44 9.13 -0.25
CA GLY A 391 -3.17 10.39 -0.11
C GLY A 391 -4.07 10.67 -1.30
N HIS A 392 -5.29 11.13 -1.04
CA HIS A 392 -6.24 11.61 -2.03
C HIS A 392 -6.64 13.05 -1.68
N TRP A 393 -6.65 13.93 -2.69
CA TRP A 393 -7.04 15.34 -2.57
C TRP A 393 -8.20 15.61 -3.51
N ILE A 394 -9.27 16.22 -2.98
CA ILE A 394 -10.49 16.55 -3.74
C ILE A 394 -10.81 18.04 -3.61
N LYS A 395 -11.26 18.63 -4.72
CA LYS A 395 -11.90 19.95 -4.74
C LYS A 395 -13.27 19.83 -5.42
N ILE A 396 -14.29 20.34 -4.75
CA ILE A 396 -15.69 20.32 -5.17
C ILE A 396 -16.10 21.75 -5.51
N LYS A 397 -16.78 21.92 -6.65
CA LYS A 397 -17.36 23.19 -7.09
C LYS A 397 -18.66 22.94 -7.84
N GLY A 398 -19.69 23.72 -7.50
CA GLY A 398 -21.04 23.50 -8.02
C GLY A 398 -21.60 22.10 -7.71
N GLY A 399 -21.16 21.46 -6.61
CA GLY A 399 -21.56 20.10 -6.23
C GLY A 399 -20.97 18.99 -7.10
N ARG A 400 -19.95 19.29 -7.90
CA ARG A 400 -19.22 18.34 -8.75
C ARG A 400 -17.73 18.38 -8.41
N ILE A 401 -17.03 17.28 -8.69
CA ILE A 401 -15.56 17.23 -8.57
C ILE A 401 -14.96 18.18 -9.62
N GLU A 402 -14.35 19.27 -9.17
CA GLU A 402 -13.56 20.16 -10.02
C GLU A 402 -12.17 19.57 -10.25
N LYS A 403 -11.54 19.08 -9.17
CA LYS A 403 -10.20 18.50 -9.19
C LYS A 403 -10.11 17.30 -8.27
N TYR A 404 -9.34 16.32 -8.71
CA TYR A 404 -8.96 15.15 -7.93
C TYR A 404 -7.50 14.82 -8.20
N ASN A 405 -6.71 14.53 -7.16
CA ASN A 405 -5.33 14.11 -7.29
C ASN A 405 -5.05 12.97 -6.30
N ALA A 406 -4.21 12.00 -6.69
CA ALA A 406 -3.84 10.87 -5.83
C ALA A 406 -2.33 10.67 -5.84
N VAL A 407 -1.72 10.70 -4.65
CA VAL A 407 -0.32 10.33 -4.44
C VAL A 407 -0.30 8.96 -3.79
N VAL A 408 0.22 7.97 -4.50
CA VAL A 408 0.06 6.55 -4.14
C VAL A 408 1.39 5.96 -3.65
N PRO A 409 1.38 4.83 -2.91
CA PRO A 409 2.60 4.32 -2.30
C PRO A 409 3.69 3.95 -3.31
N THR A 410 3.30 3.30 -4.40
CA THR A 410 4.25 2.88 -5.44
C THR A 410 4.82 4.06 -6.23
N THR A 411 4.14 5.21 -6.29
CA THR A 411 4.76 6.43 -6.86
C THR A 411 5.88 6.97 -5.98
N TRP A 412 5.80 6.82 -4.65
CA TRP A 412 6.92 7.13 -3.76
C TRP A 412 8.11 6.22 -4.02
N ASN A 413 7.91 4.91 -3.93
CA ASN A 413 9.01 3.94 -3.95
C ASN A 413 9.58 3.67 -5.36
N GLY A 414 8.80 3.91 -6.41
CA GLY A 414 9.16 3.59 -7.80
C GLY A 414 9.22 4.81 -8.72
N GLY A 415 8.99 6.01 -8.20
CA GLY A 415 8.96 7.25 -8.96
C GLY A 415 10.27 7.53 -9.71
N PRO A 416 10.24 8.28 -10.82
CA PRO A 416 11.45 8.66 -11.53
C PRO A 416 12.29 9.66 -10.73
N ARG A 417 13.40 10.10 -11.32
CA ARG A 417 14.18 11.22 -10.80
C ARG A 417 13.33 12.49 -10.73
N ASP A 418 13.66 13.38 -9.80
CA ASP A 418 13.07 14.73 -9.73
C ASP A 418 13.88 15.75 -10.54
N GLU A 419 13.50 17.03 -10.47
CA GLU A 419 14.15 18.10 -11.22
C GLU A 419 15.65 18.27 -10.92
N LYS A 420 16.04 17.93 -9.68
CA LYS A 420 17.41 17.96 -9.16
C LYS A 420 18.20 16.69 -9.52
N GLY A 421 17.56 15.74 -10.21
CA GLY A 421 18.15 14.48 -10.60
C GLY A 421 18.22 13.45 -9.47
N GLN A 422 17.57 13.67 -8.33
CA GLN A 422 17.58 12.71 -7.22
C GLN A 422 16.71 11.49 -7.60
N PRO A 423 17.25 10.25 -7.57
CA PRO A 423 16.45 9.05 -7.80
C PRO A 423 15.44 8.83 -6.66
N GLY A 424 14.35 8.11 -6.98
CA GLY A 424 13.32 7.74 -6.01
C GLY A 424 13.76 6.70 -4.99
#